data_AF-A0A432GIT2-F1
#
_entry.id   AF-A0A432GIT2-F1
#
_cell.length_a   1.000
_cell.length_b   1.000
_cell.length_c   1.000
_cell.angle_alpha   90.00
_cell.angle_beta   90.00
_cell.angle_gamma   90.00
#
_symmetry.space_group_name_H-M   'P 1'
#
loop_
_entity.id
_entity.type
_entity.pdbx_description
1 polymer ?
#
loop_
_entity_poly.entity_id
_entity_poly.type
_entity_poly.pdbx_seq_one_letter_code
_entity_poly.pdbx_strand_id
1 'polypeptide(L)'
;MKSSPLSQLSMESQQEFGALLLLDQLMRYDLLEVEKDNLTDTVSLLEKEVAELKKGFFHSDEQDQELSFEKDELREAKEALSQVEKEMEENDHCRLNLALAETDDEGLEPLLKFMEERGTLTVSDDNFYQPTKKGREVYQHLVEQLEAYVVHFGIYTYVDLDEGAFGEPKTDLLEGDQWSDLRVAVAEHKGIDQYRVVFLAMLSAERFFENPDWKFDLSMGTLFDEMQQIVQDQLCVEDLGYTDNDGQVSGEDVIRDIIEQGEKLSRERRQQEQEAEEKEQAEAEPDEQVIRATYYW
;
A
#
# COMPACT_ATOMS: atom_id res chain seq x y z
N MET A 1 -4.45 35.51 3.99
CA MET A 1 -5.69 35.30 4.79
C MET A 1 -5.83 33.79 4.86
N LYS A 2 -5.98 33.17 6.04
CA LYS A 2 -6.15 31.71 6.08
C LYS A 2 -7.38 31.32 5.26
N SER A 3 -7.20 30.36 4.36
CA SER A 3 -8.22 29.75 3.51
C SER A 3 -9.37 29.17 4.35
N SER A 4 -10.51 28.92 3.69
CA SER A 4 -11.61 28.21 4.35
C SER A 4 -11.11 26.84 4.82
N PRO A 5 -11.32 26.43 6.08
CA PRO A 5 -10.85 25.14 6.55
C PRO A 5 -11.45 24.02 5.69
N LEU A 6 -10.59 23.10 5.24
CA LEU A 6 -11.01 21.88 4.56
C LEU A 6 -12.09 21.17 5.40
N SER A 7 -13.05 20.53 4.72
CA SER A 7 -14.17 19.84 5.38
C SER A 7 -13.65 18.80 6.36
N GLN A 8 -14.24 18.71 7.56
CA GLN A 8 -13.84 17.68 8.53
C GLN A 8 -14.01 16.27 7.98
N LEU A 9 -13.15 15.35 8.44
CA LEU A 9 -13.23 13.94 8.10
C LEU A 9 -14.56 13.36 8.60
N SER A 10 -15.31 12.73 7.70
CA SER A 10 -16.61 12.16 8.05
C SER A 10 -16.48 10.86 8.84
N MET A 11 -17.50 10.52 9.65
CA MET A 11 -17.55 9.22 10.33
C MET A 11 -17.58 8.04 9.35
N GLU A 12 -18.22 8.21 8.18
CA GLU A 12 -18.24 7.17 7.14
C GLU A 12 -16.83 6.92 6.59
N SER A 13 -16.08 7.99 6.33
CA SER A 13 -14.69 7.90 5.88
C SER A 13 -13.78 7.27 6.95
N GLN A 14 -13.96 7.61 8.23
CA GLN A 14 -13.22 6.97 9.33
C GLN A 14 -13.48 5.46 9.39
N GLN A 15 -14.75 5.04 9.25
CA GLN A 15 -15.10 3.63 9.26
C GLN A 15 -14.53 2.90 8.04
N GLU A 16 -14.56 3.52 6.86
CA GLU A 16 -13.96 2.98 5.64
C GLU A 16 -12.44 2.81 5.79
N PHE A 17 -11.73 3.86 6.19
CA PHE A 17 -10.28 3.81 6.39
C PHE A 17 -9.88 2.81 7.47
N GLY A 18 -10.67 2.70 8.54
CA GLY A 18 -10.48 1.67 9.56
C GLY A 18 -10.60 0.25 9.00
N ALA A 19 -11.62 0.01 8.17
CA ALA A 19 -11.81 -1.29 7.53
C ALA A 19 -10.67 -1.62 6.56
N LEU A 20 -10.19 -0.64 5.78
CA LEU A 20 -9.06 -0.81 4.87
C LEU A 20 -7.76 -1.10 5.63
N LEU A 21 -7.53 -0.44 6.76
CA LEU A 21 -6.34 -0.66 7.60
C LEU A 21 -6.36 -2.05 8.25
N LEU A 22 -7.51 -2.49 8.79
CA LEU A 22 -7.64 -3.87 9.31
C LEU A 22 -7.47 -4.90 8.21
N LEU A 23 -7.98 -4.62 7.01
CA LEU A 23 -7.82 -5.51 5.86
C LEU A 23 -6.34 -5.60 5.45
N ASP A 24 -5.60 -4.48 5.38
CA ASP A 24 -4.16 -4.49 5.12
C ASP A 24 -3.40 -5.35 6.13
N GLN A 25 -3.69 -5.17 7.43
CA GLN A 25 -3.10 -6.00 8.49
C GLN A 25 -3.38 -7.49 8.26
N LEU A 26 -4.64 -7.89 8.04
CA LEU A 26 -5.01 -9.29 7.86
C LEU A 26 -4.37 -9.91 6.60
N MET A 27 -4.25 -9.12 5.53
CA MET A 27 -3.68 -9.56 4.26
C MET A 27 -2.19 -9.90 4.37
N ARG A 28 -1.45 -9.31 5.32
CA ARG A 28 -0.03 -9.67 5.59
C ARG A 28 0.16 -11.15 5.94
N TYR A 29 -0.80 -11.77 6.62
CA TYR A 29 -0.76 -13.22 6.90
C TYR A 29 -1.47 -14.04 5.82
N ASP A 30 -2.61 -13.53 5.35
CA ASP A 30 -3.50 -14.24 4.42
C ASP A 30 -2.90 -14.41 3.00
N LEU A 31 -1.98 -13.53 2.57
CA LEU A 31 -1.18 -13.74 1.36
C LEU A 31 -0.15 -14.86 1.52
N LEU A 32 0.54 -14.91 2.66
CA LEU A 32 1.53 -15.95 2.97
C LEU A 32 0.88 -17.33 3.09
N GLU A 33 -0.33 -17.41 3.63
CA GLU A 33 -1.11 -18.66 3.68
C GLU A 33 -1.42 -19.20 2.28
N VAL A 34 -1.83 -18.32 1.35
CA VAL A 34 -2.06 -18.68 -0.05
C VAL A 34 -0.76 -19.12 -0.73
N GLU A 35 0.34 -18.40 -0.49
CA GLU A 35 1.64 -18.76 -1.04
C GLU A 35 2.12 -20.13 -0.54
N LYS A 36 1.97 -20.38 0.76
CA LYS A 36 2.29 -21.67 1.39
C LYS A 36 1.50 -22.81 0.77
N ASP A 37 0.19 -22.64 0.56
CA ASP A 37 -0.65 -23.67 -0.06
C ASP A 37 -0.17 -23.98 -1.49
N ASN A 38 0.10 -22.96 -2.30
CA ASN A 38 0.62 -23.12 -3.66
C ASN A 38 2.00 -23.81 -3.69
N LEU A 39 2.91 -23.46 -2.79
CA LEU A 39 4.23 -24.08 -2.67
C LEU A 39 4.12 -25.53 -2.18
N THR A 40 3.20 -25.82 -1.26
CA THR A 40 2.96 -27.19 -0.77
C THR A 40 2.48 -28.11 -1.89
N ASP A 41 1.58 -27.62 -2.75
CA ASP A 41 1.13 -28.34 -3.94
C ASP A 41 2.27 -28.56 -4.94
N THR A 42 3.11 -27.54 -5.16
CA THR A 42 4.28 -27.60 -6.05
C THR A 42 5.31 -28.62 -5.55
N VAL A 43 5.67 -28.58 -4.27
CA VAL A 43 6.57 -29.56 -3.63
C VAL A 43 5.98 -30.97 -3.78
N SER A 44 4.68 -31.15 -3.54
CA SER A 44 4.01 -32.44 -3.67
C SER A 44 4.02 -32.99 -5.10
N LEU A 45 4.01 -32.13 -6.12
CA LEU A 45 4.15 -32.51 -7.53
C LEU A 45 5.59 -32.96 -7.83
N LEU A 46 6.57 -32.13 -7.51
CA LEU A 46 8.00 -32.37 -7.75
C LEU A 46 8.49 -33.63 -7.02
N GLU A 47 7.99 -33.90 -5.81
CA GLU A 47 8.30 -35.13 -5.09
C GLU A 47 7.84 -36.38 -5.85
N LYS A 48 6.69 -36.33 -6.51
CA LYS A 48 6.19 -37.44 -7.34
C LYS A 48 7.04 -37.60 -8.59
N GLU A 49 7.38 -36.50 -9.27
CA GLU A 49 8.20 -36.52 -10.49
C GLU A 49 9.60 -37.08 -10.22
N VAL A 50 10.28 -36.58 -9.18
CA VAL A 50 11.57 -37.12 -8.72
C VAL A 50 11.45 -38.60 -8.34
N ALA A 51 10.33 -39.02 -7.73
CA ALA A 51 10.12 -40.42 -7.39
C ALA A 51 9.92 -41.30 -8.62
N GLU A 52 9.17 -40.85 -9.63
CA GLU A 52 9.00 -41.55 -10.90
C GLU A 52 10.30 -41.64 -11.70
N LEU A 53 11.07 -40.56 -11.80
CA LEU A 53 12.36 -40.53 -12.50
C LEU A 53 13.40 -41.45 -11.85
N LYS A 54 13.30 -41.70 -10.53
CA LYS A 54 14.11 -42.70 -9.83
C LYS A 54 13.70 -44.14 -10.13
N LYS A 55 12.54 -44.38 -10.76
CA LYS A 55 12.08 -45.74 -11.08
C LYS A 55 12.76 -46.24 -12.34
N GLY A 56 13.84 -46.98 -12.15
CA GLY A 56 14.56 -47.65 -13.22
C GLY A 56 15.90 -48.13 -12.69
N PHE A 57 16.38 -49.27 -13.18
CA PHE A 57 17.72 -49.76 -12.83
C PHE A 57 18.80 -49.23 -13.79
N PHE A 58 18.38 -48.74 -14.95
CA PHE A 58 19.22 -48.15 -15.99
C PHE A 58 18.58 -46.83 -16.40
N HIS A 59 19.29 -45.73 -16.20
CA HIS A 59 18.92 -44.40 -16.67
C HIS A 59 19.79 -44.08 -17.89
N SER A 60 19.22 -43.39 -18.88
CA SER A 60 20.02 -42.71 -19.90
C SER A 60 20.67 -41.45 -19.32
N ASP A 61 21.71 -40.93 -19.97
CA ASP A 61 22.33 -39.65 -19.59
C ASP A 61 21.29 -38.50 -19.56
N GLU A 62 20.29 -38.54 -20.44
CA GLU A 62 19.17 -37.58 -20.45
C GLU A 62 18.29 -37.71 -19.20
N GLN A 63 17.96 -38.93 -18.78
CA GLN A 63 17.16 -39.17 -17.57
C GLN A 63 17.92 -38.78 -16.29
N ASP A 64 19.24 -38.95 -16.26
CA ASP A 64 20.07 -38.52 -15.13
C ASP A 64 20.15 -36.98 -15.05
N GLN A 65 20.18 -36.28 -16.20
CA GLN A 65 20.11 -34.82 -16.24
C GLN A 65 18.76 -34.29 -15.78
N GLU A 66 17.66 -34.87 -16.29
CA GLU A 66 16.29 -34.52 -15.89
C GLU A 66 16.08 -34.76 -14.38
N LEU A 67 16.55 -35.89 -13.86
CA LEU A 67 16.49 -36.19 -12.43
C LEU A 67 17.33 -35.21 -11.59
N SER A 68 18.45 -34.70 -12.10
CA SER A 68 19.24 -33.68 -11.40
C SER A 68 18.48 -32.36 -11.35
N PHE A 69 17.92 -31.95 -12.48
CA PHE A 69 17.12 -30.73 -12.59
C PHE A 69 15.93 -30.74 -11.63
N GLU A 70 15.10 -31.78 -11.68
CA GLU A 70 13.92 -31.87 -10.80
C GLU A 70 14.26 -31.94 -9.30
N LYS A 71 15.45 -32.48 -8.96
CA LYS A 71 15.92 -32.45 -7.57
C LYS A 71 16.35 -31.06 -7.12
N ASP A 72 16.94 -30.28 -8.02
CA ASP A 72 17.33 -28.90 -7.72
C ASP A 72 16.08 -28.03 -7.59
N GLU A 73 15.11 -28.13 -8.50
CA GLU A 73 13.80 -27.47 -8.39
C GLU A 73 13.06 -27.85 -7.09
N LEU A 74 13.03 -29.15 -6.75
CA LEU A 74 12.43 -29.61 -5.49
C LEU A 74 13.14 -29.04 -4.26
N ARG A 75 14.47 -28.88 -4.30
CA ARG A 75 15.23 -28.27 -3.21
C ARG A 75 14.83 -26.79 -3.06
N GLU A 76 14.80 -26.05 -4.17
CA GLU A 76 14.46 -24.63 -4.18
C GLU A 76 13.02 -24.39 -3.71
N ALA A 77 12.06 -25.18 -4.18
CA ALA A 77 10.67 -25.11 -3.73
C ALA A 77 10.52 -25.39 -2.23
N LYS A 78 11.31 -26.32 -1.67
CA LYS A 78 11.32 -26.59 -0.22
C LYS A 78 11.96 -25.49 0.60
N GLU A 79 13.02 -24.87 0.09
CA GLU A 79 13.66 -23.72 0.72
C GLU A 79 12.70 -22.52 0.74
N ALA A 80 12.01 -22.25 -0.37
CA ALA A 80 10.96 -21.24 -0.45
C ALA A 80 9.82 -21.50 0.54
N LEU A 81 9.30 -22.75 0.59
CA LEU A 81 8.25 -23.12 1.54
C LEU A 81 8.69 -22.89 3.00
N SER A 82 9.92 -23.26 3.34
CA SER A 82 10.47 -23.04 4.69
C SER A 82 10.63 -21.54 5.02
N GLN A 83 10.93 -20.71 4.03
CA GLN A 83 11.03 -19.27 4.20
C GLN A 83 9.64 -18.65 4.44
N VAL A 84 8.63 -19.05 3.66
CA VAL A 84 7.24 -18.62 3.85
C VAL A 84 6.72 -19.02 5.22
N GLU A 85 6.98 -20.25 5.68
CA GLU A 85 6.59 -20.69 7.03
C GLU A 85 7.21 -19.82 8.13
N LYS A 86 8.48 -19.41 7.97
CA LYS A 86 9.14 -18.48 8.90
C LYS A 86 8.50 -17.10 8.88
N GLU A 87 8.19 -16.57 7.70
CA GLU A 87 7.50 -15.28 7.55
C GLU A 87 6.09 -15.31 8.14
N MET A 88 5.39 -16.44 8.03
CA MET A 88 4.09 -16.63 8.68
C MET A 88 4.21 -16.59 10.21
N GLU A 89 5.25 -17.20 10.80
CA GLU A 89 5.51 -17.12 12.24
C GLU A 89 5.77 -15.67 12.68
N GLU A 90 6.54 -14.91 11.89
CA GLU A 90 6.82 -13.49 12.16
C GLU A 90 5.55 -12.63 12.05
N ASN A 91 4.64 -12.98 11.13
CA ASN A 91 3.37 -12.28 10.88
C ASN A 91 2.16 -12.83 11.66
N ASP A 92 2.34 -13.78 12.59
CA ASP A 92 1.20 -14.34 13.35
C ASP A 92 0.44 -13.27 14.16
N HIS A 93 1.14 -12.20 14.57
CA HIS A 93 0.58 -11.03 15.23
C HIS A 93 -0.41 -10.22 14.35
N CYS A 94 -0.42 -10.45 13.04
CA CYS A 94 -1.36 -9.84 12.11
C CYS A 94 -2.75 -10.49 12.14
N ARG A 95 -2.85 -11.69 12.71
CA ARG A 95 -4.12 -12.41 12.81
C ARG A 95 -4.96 -11.84 13.95
N LEU A 96 -6.28 -11.95 13.79
CA LEU A 96 -7.24 -11.54 14.82
C LEU A 96 -8.07 -12.74 15.25
N ASN A 97 -7.95 -13.11 16.52
CA ASN A 97 -8.74 -14.21 17.08
C ASN A 97 -10.18 -13.76 17.37
N LEU A 98 -11.15 -14.66 17.21
CA LEU A 98 -12.55 -14.39 17.53
C LEU A 98 -12.75 -14.04 19.02
N ALA A 99 -11.91 -14.59 19.92
CA ALA A 99 -11.92 -14.28 21.34
C ALA A 99 -11.27 -12.92 21.65
N LEU A 100 -11.82 -11.84 21.09
CA LEU A 100 -11.27 -10.46 21.15
C LEU A 100 -10.96 -9.97 22.57
N ALA A 101 -11.74 -10.40 23.58
CA ALA A 101 -11.52 -10.03 24.97
C ALA A 101 -10.23 -10.66 25.56
N GLU A 102 -9.76 -11.78 25.00
CA GLU A 102 -8.51 -12.43 25.41
C GLU A 102 -7.29 -11.77 24.75
N THR A 103 -7.48 -11.04 23.64
CA THR A 103 -6.42 -10.39 22.85
C THR A 103 -6.38 -8.86 22.99
N ASP A 104 -7.18 -8.28 23.88
CA ASP A 104 -7.32 -6.81 24.06
C ASP A 104 -7.82 -6.08 22.79
N ASP A 105 -8.53 -6.80 21.92
CA ASP A 105 -9.08 -6.29 20.65
C ASP A 105 -10.61 -6.06 20.71
N GLU A 106 -11.23 -6.09 21.90
CA GLU A 106 -12.69 -5.98 22.08
C GLU A 106 -13.26 -4.71 21.44
N GLY A 107 -12.51 -3.62 21.47
CA GLY A 107 -12.89 -2.35 20.86
C GLY A 107 -13.08 -2.41 19.33
N LEU A 108 -12.52 -3.41 18.65
CA LEU A 108 -12.67 -3.59 17.20
C LEU A 108 -13.98 -4.29 16.81
N GLU A 109 -14.72 -4.86 17.76
CA GLU A 109 -15.95 -5.63 17.49
C GLU A 109 -16.96 -4.89 16.58
N PRO A 110 -17.24 -3.58 16.77
CA PRO A 110 -18.15 -2.85 15.89
C PRO A 110 -17.68 -2.79 14.42
N LEU A 111 -16.37 -2.63 14.22
CA LEU A 111 -15.77 -2.54 12.88
C LEU A 111 -15.68 -3.92 12.21
N LEU A 112 -15.36 -4.96 12.98
CA LEU A 112 -15.35 -6.34 12.49
C LEU A 112 -16.75 -6.79 12.05
N LYS A 113 -17.78 -6.50 12.86
CA LYS A 113 -19.19 -6.74 12.47
C LYS A 113 -19.56 -5.99 11.21
N PHE A 114 -19.15 -4.73 11.09
CA PHE A 114 -19.36 -3.95 9.88
C PHE A 114 -18.73 -4.65 8.67
N MET A 115 -17.49 -5.14 8.76
CA MET A 115 -16.82 -5.85 7.66
C MET A 115 -17.50 -7.20 7.34
N GLU A 116 -17.92 -7.97 8.35
CA GLU A 116 -18.67 -9.23 8.17
C GLU A 116 -20.04 -9.01 7.50
N GLU A 117 -20.81 -8.01 7.94
CA GLU A 117 -22.11 -7.65 7.35
C GLU A 117 -21.99 -7.27 5.86
N ARG A 118 -20.83 -6.74 5.48
CA ARG A 118 -20.50 -6.39 4.09
C ARG A 118 -19.85 -7.53 3.33
N GLY A 119 -19.62 -8.67 3.98
CA GLY A 119 -19.10 -9.90 3.41
C GLY A 119 -17.62 -9.84 3.04
N THR A 120 -16.84 -8.94 3.64
CA THR A 120 -15.40 -8.79 3.37
C THR A 120 -14.56 -9.62 4.34
N LEU A 121 -15.11 -9.94 5.51
CA LEU A 121 -14.53 -10.85 6.49
C LEU A 121 -15.47 -12.03 6.78
N THR A 122 -14.87 -13.12 7.24
CA THR A 122 -15.52 -14.27 7.86
C THR A 122 -14.62 -14.82 8.96
N VAL A 123 -15.16 -15.67 9.82
CA VAL A 123 -14.35 -16.45 10.79
C VAL A 123 -14.00 -17.81 10.18
N SER A 124 -12.74 -18.21 10.30
CA SER A 124 -12.22 -19.53 9.90
C SER A 124 -12.56 -20.62 10.92
N ASP A 125 -12.35 -21.89 10.54
CA ASP A 125 -12.56 -23.03 11.46
C ASP A 125 -11.62 -22.97 12.69
N ASP A 126 -10.49 -22.28 12.57
CA ASP A 126 -9.50 -22.09 13.64
C ASP A 126 -9.81 -20.89 14.55
N ASN A 127 -10.99 -20.28 14.41
CA ASN A 127 -11.47 -19.11 15.17
C ASN A 127 -10.66 -17.82 14.94
N PHE A 128 -10.18 -17.61 13.72
CA PHE A 128 -9.55 -16.33 13.32
C PHE A 128 -10.40 -15.63 12.25
N TYR A 129 -10.40 -14.30 12.28
CA TYR A 129 -10.96 -13.52 11.17
C TYR A 129 -10.07 -13.66 9.94
N GLN A 130 -10.68 -13.88 8.78
CA GLN A 130 -10.00 -14.00 7.49
C GLN A 130 -10.74 -13.22 6.40
N PRO A 131 -10.01 -12.59 5.47
CA PRO A 131 -10.58 -11.99 4.27
C PRO A 131 -11.35 -13.00 3.41
N THR A 132 -12.57 -12.64 3.02
CA THR A 132 -13.32 -13.39 1.99
C THR A 132 -12.75 -13.08 0.61
N LYS A 133 -13.28 -13.75 -0.43
CA LYS A 133 -13.00 -13.36 -1.82
C LYS A 133 -13.27 -11.87 -2.09
N LYS A 134 -14.39 -11.33 -1.58
CA LYS A 134 -14.72 -9.90 -1.70
C LYS A 134 -13.73 -9.03 -0.92
N GLY A 135 -13.31 -9.48 0.27
CA GLY A 135 -12.25 -8.80 1.04
C GLY A 135 -10.96 -8.68 0.24
N ARG A 136 -10.49 -9.79 -0.36
CA ARG A 136 -9.28 -9.81 -1.20
C ARG A 136 -9.42 -8.95 -2.45
N GLU A 137 -10.60 -8.92 -3.09
CA GLU A 137 -10.88 -8.02 -4.22
C GLU A 137 -10.74 -6.54 -3.81
N VAL A 138 -11.24 -6.15 -2.63
CA VAL A 138 -11.07 -4.77 -2.19
C VAL A 138 -9.64 -4.47 -1.74
N TYR A 139 -8.95 -5.43 -1.14
CA TYR A 139 -7.53 -5.29 -0.87
C TYR A 139 -6.73 -5.06 -2.16
N GLN A 140 -7.01 -5.83 -3.22
CA GLN A 140 -6.36 -5.64 -4.51
C GLN A 140 -6.57 -4.22 -5.04
N HIS A 141 -7.78 -3.68 -4.92
CA HIS A 141 -8.02 -2.30 -5.31
C HIS A 141 -7.35 -1.27 -4.38
N LEU A 142 -7.15 -1.56 -3.09
CA LEU A 142 -6.33 -0.74 -2.20
C LEU A 142 -4.85 -0.75 -2.65
N VAL A 143 -4.33 -1.90 -3.07
CA VAL A 143 -2.97 -2.01 -3.66
C VAL A 143 -2.87 -1.18 -4.94
N GLU A 144 -3.84 -1.25 -5.84
CA GLU A 144 -3.91 -0.40 -7.04
C GLU A 144 -3.92 1.10 -6.69
N GLN A 145 -4.63 1.48 -5.62
CA GLN A 145 -4.62 2.86 -5.11
C GLN A 145 -3.25 3.27 -4.56
N LEU A 146 -2.56 2.39 -3.83
CA LEU A 146 -1.22 2.63 -3.30
C LEU A 146 -0.20 2.80 -4.43
N GLU A 147 -0.23 1.93 -5.44
CA GLU A 147 0.63 2.04 -6.63
C GLU A 147 0.39 3.36 -7.38
N ALA A 148 -0.88 3.71 -7.63
CA ALA A 148 -1.24 4.98 -8.25
C ALA A 148 -0.79 6.18 -7.40
N TYR A 149 -0.97 6.12 -6.09
CA TYR A 149 -0.52 7.16 -5.18
C TYR A 149 1.00 7.36 -5.24
N VAL A 150 1.79 6.28 -5.17
CA VAL A 150 3.26 6.38 -5.24
C VAL A 150 3.70 7.04 -6.55
N VAL A 151 3.12 6.62 -7.68
CA VAL A 151 3.50 7.12 -9.01
C VAL A 151 3.08 8.57 -9.23
N HIS A 152 1.86 8.94 -8.84
CA HIS A 152 1.25 10.22 -9.18
C HIS A 152 1.40 11.29 -8.11
N PHE A 153 1.57 10.93 -6.84
CA PHE A 153 1.64 11.87 -5.72
C PHE A 153 3.01 11.91 -5.04
N GLY A 154 3.80 10.83 -5.09
CA GLY A 154 5.09 10.74 -4.40
C GLY A 154 6.05 11.87 -4.76
N ILE A 155 6.04 12.32 -6.02
CA ILE A 155 6.90 13.40 -6.53
C ILE A 155 6.66 14.75 -5.82
N TYR A 156 5.47 14.99 -5.28
CA TYR A 156 5.10 16.27 -4.65
C TYR A 156 5.37 16.33 -3.14
N THR A 157 6.06 15.32 -2.59
CA THR A 157 6.34 15.26 -1.14
C THR A 157 7.37 16.32 -0.72
N TYR A 158 8.31 16.67 -1.60
CA TYR A 158 9.40 17.60 -1.32
C TYR A 158 9.54 18.59 -2.48
N VAL A 159 8.85 19.73 -2.39
CA VAL A 159 8.90 20.79 -3.40
C VAL A 159 9.49 22.05 -2.78
N ASP A 160 10.56 22.55 -3.37
CA ASP A 160 11.12 23.86 -3.07
C ASP A 160 10.34 24.91 -3.87
N LEU A 161 9.50 25.66 -3.19
CA LEU A 161 8.66 26.70 -3.80
C LEU A 161 9.45 27.95 -4.21
N ASP A 162 10.63 28.17 -3.63
CA ASP A 162 11.48 29.33 -3.95
C ASP A 162 12.34 29.05 -5.18
N GLU A 163 12.90 27.85 -5.30
CA GLU A 163 13.73 27.43 -6.44
C GLU A 163 12.94 26.76 -7.57
N GLY A 164 11.70 26.33 -7.31
CA GLY A 164 10.88 25.57 -8.27
C GLY A 164 11.44 24.17 -8.52
N ALA A 165 12.03 23.55 -7.49
CA ALA A 165 12.73 22.28 -7.59
C ALA A 165 11.99 21.15 -6.84
N PHE A 166 12.20 19.92 -7.29
CA PHE A 166 11.63 18.71 -6.66
C PHE A 166 12.77 17.89 -6.05
N GLY A 167 12.63 17.58 -4.77
CA GLY A 167 13.60 16.77 -4.05
C GLY A 167 13.73 15.36 -4.63
N GLU A 168 14.95 14.83 -4.59
CA GLU A 168 15.29 13.46 -4.90
C GLU A 168 15.70 12.73 -3.61
N PRO A 169 14.86 11.82 -3.07
CA PRO A 169 15.10 11.15 -1.79
C PRO A 169 16.43 10.41 -1.69
N LYS A 170 17.00 9.97 -2.81
CA LYS A 170 18.28 9.23 -2.83
C LYS A 170 19.50 10.15 -2.75
N THR A 171 19.39 11.43 -3.12
CA THR A 171 20.54 12.33 -3.27
C THR A 171 20.48 13.58 -2.42
N ASP A 172 19.27 14.05 -2.12
CA ASP A 172 19.08 15.36 -1.51
C ASP A 172 18.94 15.25 0.02
N LEU A 173 19.36 16.31 0.72
CA LEU A 173 19.09 16.44 2.14
C LEU A 173 17.67 16.96 2.33
N LEU A 174 16.75 16.04 2.62
CA LEU A 174 15.31 16.31 2.76
C LEU A 174 14.88 16.78 4.16
N GLU A 175 15.82 17.39 4.90
CA GLU A 175 15.59 17.93 6.24
C GLU A 175 15.48 19.46 6.21
N GLY A 176 14.60 20.01 7.05
CA GLY A 176 14.46 21.46 7.27
C GLY A 176 13.30 22.11 6.51
N ASP A 177 13.15 23.42 6.71
CA ASP A 177 11.94 24.18 6.33
C ASP A 177 11.89 24.57 4.84
N GLN A 178 12.87 24.15 4.03
CA GLN A 178 12.93 24.49 2.60
C GLN A 178 11.91 23.68 1.77
N TRP A 179 11.58 22.47 2.21
CA TRP A 179 10.72 21.55 1.48
C TRP A 179 9.27 21.71 1.90
N SER A 180 8.40 21.90 0.92
CA SER A 180 6.95 21.89 1.11
C SER A 180 6.37 20.59 0.55
N ASP A 181 5.48 19.97 1.31
CA ASP A 181 4.68 18.85 0.84
C ASP A 181 3.39 19.38 0.20
N LEU A 182 3.26 19.19 -1.10
CA LEU A 182 2.17 19.76 -1.89
C LEU A 182 1.12 18.71 -2.27
N ARG A 183 1.18 17.48 -1.73
CA ARG A 183 0.25 16.41 -2.09
C ARG A 183 -1.22 16.78 -1.82
N VAL A 184 -1.49 17.53 -0.76
CA VAL A 184 -2.85 18.02 -0.43
C VAL A 184 -3.32 19.08 -1.43
N ALA A 185 -2.49 20.07 -1.77
CA ALA A 185 -2.81 21.08 -2.79
C ALA A 185 -3.01 20.45 -4.18
N VAL A 186 -2.18 19.47 -4.55
CA VAL A 186 -2.33 18.73 -5.81
C VAL A 186 -3.64 17.94 -5.82
N ALA A 187 -3.99 17.26 -4.72
CA ALA A 187 -5.26 16.54 -4.59
C ALA A 187 -6.46 17.47 -4.74
N GLU A 188 -6.42 18.63 -4.06
CA GLU A 188 -7.44 19.68 -4.17
C GLU A 188 -7.62 20.14 -5.62
N HIS A 189 -6.54 20.50 -6.32
CA HIS A 189 -6.59 20.95 -7.70
C HIS A 189 -7.12 19.86 -8.65
N LYS A 190 -6.70 18.61 -8.43
CA LYS A 190 -7.17 17.46 -9.23
C LYS A 190 -8.61 17.05 -8.87
N GLY A 191 -9.21 17.57 -7.80
CA GLY A 191 -10.53 17.15 -7.32
C GLY A 191 -10.54 15.72 -6.80
N ILE A 192 -9.44 15.29 -6.18
CA ILE A 192 -9.29 14.03 -5.46
C ILE A 192 -9.43 14.34 -3.96
N ASP A 193 -10.05 13.43 -3.21
CA ASP A 193 -10.21 13.58 -1.76
C ASP A 193 -8.84 13.65 -1.07
N GLN A 194 -8.56 14.77 -0.40
CA GLN A 194 -7.30 15.01 0.28
C GLN A 194 -7.07 14.00 1.42
N TYR A 195 -8.14 13.57 2.10
CA TYR A 195 -8.03 12.55 3.15
C TYR A 195 -7.60 11.20 2.60
N ARG A 196 -8.09 10.82 1.42
CA ARG A 196 -7.64 9.60 0.74
C ARG A 196 -6.15 9.65 0.42
N VAL A 197 -5.65 10.78 -0.10
CA VAL A 197 -4.23 10.95 -0.42
C VAL A 197 -3.36 10.87 0.83
N VAL A 198 -3.76 11.50 1.93
CA VAL A 198 -3.02 11.41 3.20
C VAL A 198 -3.11 10.01 3.82
N PHE A 199 -4.26 9.34 3.74
CA PHE A 199 -4.41 7.95 4.16
C PHE A 199 -3.43 7.03 3.42
N LEU A 200 -3.40 7.10 2.09
CA LEU A 200 -2.47 6.30 1.26
C LEU A 200 -1.00 6.66 1.54
N ALA A 201 -0.70 7.94 1.80
CA ALA A 201 0.64 8.37 2.20
C ALA A 201 1.08 7.76 3.54
N MET A 202 0.21 7.77 4.54
CA MET A 202 0.49 7.20 5.86
C MET A 202 0.59 5.67 5.80
N LEU A 203 -0.28 5.02 5.01
CA LEU A 203 -0.25 3.57 4.81
C LEU A 203 1.02 3.12 4.07
N SER A 204 1.37 3.78 2.97
CA SER A 204 2.58 3.50 2.19
C SER A 204 3.88 3.69 3.00
N ALA A 205 3.87 4.55 4.00
CA ALA A 205 5.00 4.80 4.89
C ALA A 205 4.92 3.98 6.20
N GLU A 206 3.98 3.04 6.30
CA GLU A 206 3.69 2.23 7.50
C GLU A 206 3.45 3.04 8.79
N ARG A 207 3.13 4.34 8.70
CA ARG A 207 3.02 5.23 9.86
C ARG A 207 1.94 4.83 10.84
N PHE A 208 0.85 4.23 10.36
CA PHE A 208 -0.20 3.70 11.25
C PHE A 208 0.31 2.59 12.18
N PHE A 209 1.29 1.81 11.74
CA PHE A 209 1.79 0.64 12.46
C PHE A 209 3.01 0.94 13.34
N GLU A 210 3.60 2.14 13.24
CA GLU A 210 4.67 2.59 14.15
C GLU A 210 4.19 2.67 15.61
N ASN A 211 2.91 2.95 15.82
CA ASN A 211 2.27 2.92 17.13
C ASN A 211 1.77 1.50 17.44
N PRO A 212 2.32 0.79 18.45
CA PRO A 212 1.83 -0.54 18.81
C PRO A 212 0.37 -0.56 19.27
N ASP A 213 -0.15 0.58 19.74
CA ASP A 213 -1.53 0.72 20.24
C ASP A 213 -2.51 1.21 19.16
N TRP A 214 -2.14 1.15 17.88
CA TRP A 214 -2.97 1.68 16.78
C TRP A 214 -4.39 1.07 16.73
N LYS A 215 -4.56 -0.20 17.11
CA LYS A 215 -5.86 -0.87 17.19
C LYS A 215 -6.74 -0.27 18.28
N PHE A 216 -6.12 0.09 19.41
CA PHE A 216 -6.80 0.79 20.50
C PHE A 216 -7.24 2.17 20.04
N ASP A 217 -6.36 2.94 19.41
CA ASP A 217 -6.71 4.26 18.85
C ASP A 217 -7.78 4.18 17.76
N LEU A 218 -7.76 3.12 16.95
CA LEU A 218 -8.80 2.85 15.96
C LEU A 218 -10.16 2.62 16.65
N SER A 219 -10.18 1.82 17.71
CA SER A 219 -11.40 1.55 18.48
C SER A 219 -11.96 2.78 19.20
N MET A 220 -11.08 3.69 19.61
CA MET A 220 -11.44 4.94 20.27
C MET A 220 -11.85 6.05 19.27
N GLY A 221 -11.63 5.82 17.97
CA GLY A 221 -11.88 6.80 16.92
C GLY A 221 -10.87 7.94 16.87
N THR A 222 -9.73 7.81 17.54
CA THR A 222 -8.67 8.83 17.64
C THR A 222 -7.52 8.60 16.66
N LEU A 223 -7.41 7.40 16.06
CA LEU A 223 -6.33 7.06 15.12
C LEU A 223 -6.21 8.06 13.96
N PHE A 224 -7.34 8.57 13.47
CA PHE A 224 -7.40 9.47 12.32
C PHE A 224 -7.28 10.96 12.69
N ASP A 225 -7.09 11.31 13.97
CA ASP A 225 -6.91 12.70 14.39
C ASP A 225 -5.62 13.30 13.80
N GLU A 226 -4.53 12.52 13.76
CA GLU A 226 -3.27 12.94 13.11
C GLU A 226 -3.49 13.17 11.60
N MET A 227 -4.16 12.23 10.93
CA MET A 227 -4.48 12.36 9.51
C MET A 227 -5.29 13.64 9.25
N GLN A 228 -6.26 13.93 10.13
CA GLN A 228 -7.04 15.16 10.03
C GLN A 228 -6.20 16.42 10.22
N GLN A 229 -5.31 16.40 11.20
CA GLN A 229 -4.40 17.52 11.44
C GLN A 229 -3.46 17.74 10.25
N ILE A 230 -2.88 16.68 9.67
CA ILE A 230 -2.02 16.77 8.49
C ILE A 230 -2.76 17.48 7.35
N VAL A 231 -3.99 17.04 7.02
CA VAL A 231 -4.76 17.68 5.95
C VAL A 231 -5.03 19.16 6.24
N GLN A 232 -5.29 19.52 7.50
CA GLN A 232 -5.60 20.90 7.90
C GLN A 232 -4.38 21.84 7.97
N ASP A 233 -3.19 21.30 8.25
CA ASP A 233 -1.96 22.08 8.41
C ASP A 233 -1.21 22.28 7.08
N GLN A 234 -1.52 21.49 6.05
CA GLN A 234 -0.89 21.57 4.73
C GLN A 234 -1.34 22.77 3.90
N LEU A 235 -0.48 23.21 2.98
CA LEU A 235 -0.79 24.26 2.01
C LEU A 235 -1.95 23.83 1.11
N CYS A 236 -2.92 24.73 0.94
CA CYS A 236 -3.98 24.59 -0.08
C CYS A 236 -3.62 25.38 -1.34
N VAL A 237 -4.38 25.19 -2.42
CA VAL A 237 -4.14 25.89 -3.70
C VAL A 237 -4.15 27.41 -3.51
N GLU A 238 -5.03 27.94 -2.67
CA GLU A 238 -5.11 29.39 -2.42
C GLU A 238 -3.84 29.95 -1.75
N ASP A 239 -3.15 29.17 -0.93
CA ASP A 239 -1.96 29.59 -0.18
C ASP A 239 -0.71 29.73 -1.07
N LEU A 240 -0.73 29.13 -2.27
CA LEU A 240 0.38 29.17 -3.23
C LEU A 240 0.46 30.48 -4.01
N GLY A 241 -0.59 31.30 -3.97
CA GLY A 241 -0.61 32.59 -4.66
C GLY A 241 0.33 33.61 -4.05
N TYR A 242 1.08 34.34 -4.89
CA TYR A 242 2.02 35.37 -4.43
C TYR A 242 1.90 36.65 -5.28
N THR A 243 2.61 37.70 -4.86
CA THR A 243 2.70 38.96 -5.61
C THR A 243 4.16 39.30 -5.79
N ASP A 244 4.56 39.51 -7.04
CA ASP A 244 5.91 39.91 -7.41
C ASP A 244 5.90 41.28 -8.13
N ASN A 245 7.02 41.60 -8.79
CA ASN A 245 7.17 42.86 -9.51
C ASN A 245 6.32 42.94 -10.80
N ASP A 246 5.91 41.79 -11.35
CA ASP A 246 5.17 41.67 -12.60
C ASP A 246 3.66 41.53 -12.36
N GLY A 247 3.24 41.20 -11.14
CA GLY A 247 1.85 41.30 -10.70
C GLY A 247 1.48 40.29 -9.62
N GLN A 248 0.18 40.05 -9.49
CA GLN A 248 -0.34 38.98 -8.64
C GLN A 248 -0.39 37.68 -9.45
N VAL A 249 0.26 36.64 -8.94
CA VAL A 249 0.19 35.27 -9.47
C VAL A 249 -0.83 34.49 -8.66
N SER A 250 -1.76 33.81 -9.33
CA SER A 250 -2.77 33.01 -8.65
C SER A 250 -2.21 31.65 -8.24
N GLY A 251 -2.67 31.12 -7.10
CA GLY A 251 -2.28 29.77 -6.67
C GLY A 251 -2.69 28.68 -7.68
N GLU A 252 -3.77 28.90 -8.43
CA GLU A 252 -4.18 28.04 -9.55
C GLU A 252 -3.17 27.99 -10.70
N ASP A 253 -2.48 29.10 -10.96
CA ASP A 253 -1.42 29.13 -11.97
C ASP A 253 -0.16 28.43 -11.46
N VAL A 254 0.17 28.62 -10.18
CA VAL A 254 1.32 27.98 -9.52
C VAL A 254 1.14 26.46 -9.46
N ILE A 255 0.01 25.97 -8.94
CA ILE A 255 -0.22 24.53 -8.79
C ILE A 255 -0.25 23.81 -10.14
N ARG A 256 -0.80 24.46 -11.18
CA ARG A 256 -0.83 23.90 -12.53
C ARG A 256 0.58 23.74 -13.10
N ASP A 257 1.43 24.74 -12.93
CA ASP A 257 2.83 24.68 -13.36
C ASP A 257 3.60 23.60 -12.58
N ILE A 258 3.42 23.53 -11.26
CA ILE A 258 4.02 22.48 -10.42
C ILE A 258 3.58 21.09 -10.87
N ILE A 259 2.30 20.87 -11.17
CA ILE A 259 1.80 19.58 -11.66
C ILE A 259 2.41 19.24 -13.03
N GLU A 260 2.47 20.18 -13.96
CA GLU A 260 3.06 19.96 -15.28
C GLU A 260 4.55 19.58 -15.19
N GLN A 261 5.30 20.25 -14.31
CA GLN A 261 6.71 19.95 -14.05
C GLN A 261 6.88 18.60 -13.34
N GLY A 262 6.09 18.32 -12.32
CA GLY A 262 6.12 17.08 -11.56
C GLY A 262 5.77 15.85 -12.41
N GLU A 263 4.75 15.92 -13.26
CA GLU A 263 4.37 14.85 -14.18
C GLU A 263 5.44 14.58 -15.25
N LYS A 264 6.11 15.64 -15.72
CA LYS A 264 7.26 15.47 -16.62
C LYS A 264 8.40 14.76 -15.90
N LEU A 265 8.76 15.21 -14.70
CA LEU A 265 9.87 14.65 -13.93
C LEU A 265 9.60 13.21 -13.48
N SER A 266 8.39 12.88 -13.04
CA SER A 266 7.97 11.51 -12.68
C SER A 266 8.13 10.54 -13.86
N ARG A 267 7.74 10.95 -15.08
CA ARG A 267 7.95 10.14 -16.29
C ARG A 267 9.43 9.96 -16.63
N GLU A 268 10.23 11.01 -16.49
CA GLU A 268 11.68 10.94 -16.74
C GLU A 268 12.37 9.99 -15.74
N ARG A 269 12.03 10.06 -14.45
CA ARG A 269 12.57 9.14 -13.41
C ARG A 269 12.21 7.69 -13.70
N ARG A 270 10.95 7.39 -14.03
CA ARG A 270 10.51 6.03 -14.38
C ARG A 270 11.21 5.47 -15.62
N GLN A 271 11.41 6.29 -16.65
CA GLN A 271 12.15 5.86 -17.85
C GLN A 271 13.60 5.49 -17.50
N GLN A 272 14.27 6.29 -16.67
CA GLN A 272 15.63 6.01 -16.22
C GLN A 272 15.71 4.73 -15.37
N GLU A 273 14.74 4.49 -14.50
CA GLU A 273 14.67 3.26 -13.70
C GLU A 273 14.44 2.01 -14.57
N GLN A 274 13.52 2.08 -15.55
CA GLN A 274 13.29 0.97 -16.49
C GLN A 274 14.52 0.66 -17.35
N GLU A 275 15.24 1.69 -17.81
CA GLU A 275 16.49 1.52 -18.55
C GLU A 275 17.60 0.90 -17.68
N ALA A 276 17.68 1.28 -16.39
CA ALA A 276 18.66 0.75 -15.45
C ALA A 276 18.39 -0.71 -15.05
N GLU A 277 17.11 -1.11 -14.97
CA GLU A 277 16.68 -2.46 -14.59
C GLU A 277 16.59 -3.43 -15.78
N GLU A 278 16.99 -3.02 -16.99
CA GLU A 278 16.89 -3.81 -18.24
C GLU A 278 15.50 -4.41 -18.47
N LYS A 279 14.43 -3.75 -17.99
CA LYS A 279 13.07 -4.24 -18.15
C LYS A 279 12.69 -4.21 -19.64
N GLU A 280 12.48 -5.39 -20.24
CA GLU A 280 12.12 -5.52 -21.66
C GLU A 280 10.74 -4.93 -22.01
N GLN A 281 9.88 -4.70 -21.01
CA GLN A 281 8.56 -4.11 -21.17
C GLN A 281 8.38 -2.92 -20.24
N ALA A 282 7.90 -1.81 -20.80
CA ALA A 282 7.45 -0.68 -20.00
C ALA A 282 6.22 -1.11 -19.18
N GLU A 283 6.35 -1.09 -17.86
CA GLU A 283 5.22 -1.27 -16.95
C GLU A 283 4.16 -0.19 -17.27
N ALA A 284 2.90 -0.63 -17.38
CA ALA A 284 1.81 0.29 -17.63
C ALA A 284 1.69 1.25 -16.45
N GLU A 285 1.57 2.54 -16.74
CA GLU A 285 1.35 3.54 -15.71
C GLU A 285 0.02 3.28 -14.98
N PRO A 286 0.03 3.17 -13.65
CA PRO A 286 -1.20 3.00 -12.87
C PRO A 286 -2.19 4.13 -13.16
N ASP A 287 -3.48 3.81 -13.22
CA ASP A 287 -4.52 4.80 -13.45
C ASP A 287 -4.77 5.63 -12.17
N GLU A 288 -4.43 6.93 -12.23
CA GLU A 288 -4.67 7.88 -11.13
C GLU A 288 -6.14 7.92 -10.69
N GLN A 289 -7.08 7.68 -11.62
CA GLN A 289 -8.51 7.77 -11.30
C GLN A 289 -8.96 6.71 -10.29
N VAL A 290 -8.21 5.62 -10.12
CA VAL A 290 -8.49 4.57 -9.12
C VAL A 290 -8.44 5.13 -7.70
N ILE A 291 -7.67 6.20 -7.44
CA ILE A 291 -7.60 6.86 -6.13
C ILE A 291 -8.96 7.49 -5.75
N ARG A 292 -9.78 7.90 -6.73
CA ARG A 292 -11.11 8.46 -6.45
C ARG A 292 -12.13 7.40 -6.02
N ALA A 293 -11.81 6.12 -6.18
CA ALA A 293 -12.71 5.06 -5.77
C ALA A 293 -12.85 5.04 -4.25
N THR A 294 -14.06 5.26 -3.77
CA THR A 294 -14.47 5.04 -2.39
C THR A 294 -15.18 3.71 -2.30
N TYR A 295 -14.81 2.87 -1.35
CA TYR A 295 -15.51 1.63 -1.07
C TYR A 295 -16.69 1.94 -0.17
N TYR A 296 -17.82 2.29 -0.80
CA TYR A 296 -19.10 2.18 -0.14
C TYR A 296 -19.48 0.70 -0.13
N TRP A 297 -19.02 0.02 0.90
CA TRP A 297 -19.31 -1.37 1.20
C TRP A 297 -20.81 -1.65 1.24
#